data_AF-A0AAC9CZ33-F1
#
_entry.id   AF-A0AAC9CZ33-F1
#
_cell.length_a   1.000
_cell.length_b   1.000
_cell.length_c   1.000
_cell.angle_alpha   90.00
_cell.angle_beta   90.00
_cell.angle_gamma   90.00
#
_symmetry.space_group_name_H-M   'P 1'
#
loop_
_entity.id
_entity.type
_entity.pdbx_description
1 polymer ?
#
loop_
_entity_poly.entity_id
_entity_poly.type
_entity_poly.pdbx_seq_one_letter_code
_entity_poly.pdbx_strand_id
1 'polypeptide(L)'
;MNNYQIKERIAQLYTALQFCSEKIKTFSAGERICINQERFQWMHILENAEAEPRPVSLDLERKIKEVNNLAVKYDFKPYYEDPFVDENEFNLTTEKK
;
A
#
# COMPACT_ATOMS: atom_id res chain seq x y z
N MET A 1 -14.77 -2.42 8.24
CA MET A 1 -13.87 -3.44 7.68
C MET A 1 -13.32 -4.27 8.84
N ASN A 2 -13.18 -5.58 8.69
CA ASN A 2 -12.46 -6.39 9.68
C ASN A 2 -10.94 -6.28 9.46
N ASN A 3 -10.13 -6.77 10.41
CA ASN A 3 -8.66 -6.66 10.34
C ASN A 3 -8.10 -7.26 9.04
N TYR A 4 -8.64 -8.39 8.56
CA TYR A 4 -8.21 -9.00 7.30
C TYR A 4 -8.42 -8.05 6.11
N GLN A 5 -9.61 -7.46 5.99
CA GLN A 5 -9.92 -6.48 4.95
C GLN A 5 -9.03 -5.24 5.03
N ILE A 6 -8.70 -4.77 6.24
CA ILE A 6 -7.79 -3.63 6.44
C ILE A 6 -6.39 -3.98 5.93
N LYS A 7 -5.90 -5.18 6.24
CA LYS A 7 -4.60 -5.66 5.74
C LYS A 7 -4.56 -5.77 4.22
N GLU A 8 -5.60 -6.31 3.60
CA GLU A 8 -5.72 -6.35 2.14
C GLU A 8 -5.68 -4.94 1.53
N ARG A 9 -6.41 -3.98 2.13
CA ARG A 9 -6.42 -2.60 1.67
C ARG A 9 -5.03 -1.95 1.78
N ILE A 10 -4.33 -2.14 2.89
CA ILE A 10 -2.96 -1.65 3.06
C ILE A 10 -2.05 -2.21 1.97
N ALA A 11 -2.11 -3.52 1.69
CA ALA A 11 -1.33 -4.17 0.64
C ALA A 11 -1.64 -3.61 -0.77
N GLN A 12 -2.90 -3.34 -1.08
CA GLN A 12 -3.32 -2.71 -2.35
C GLN A 12 -2.76 -1.30 -2.52
N LEU A 13 -2.83 -0.48 -1.46
CA LEU A 13 -2.30 0.89 -1.46
C LEU A 13 -0.78 0.88 -1.61
N TYR A 14 -0.12 -0.06 -0.92
CA TYR A 14 1.33 -0.23 -0.96
C TYR A 14 1.82 -0.67 -2.35
N THR A 15 1.18 -1.70 -2.93
CA THR A 15 1.45 -2.19 -4.29
C THR A 15 1.30 -1.08 -5.31
N ALA A 16 0.22 -0.29 -5.23
CA ALA A 16 0.00 0.80 -6.16
C ALA A 16 1.12 1.86 -6.12
N LEU A 17 1.61 2.21 -4.93
CA LEU A 17 2.68 3.19 -4.77
C LEU A 17 4.03 2.67 -5.30
N GLN A 18 4.37 1.41 -5.01
CA GLN A 18 5.62 0.81 -5.48
C GLN A 18 5.62 0.64 -7.00
N PHE A 19 4.56 0.04 -7.55
CA PHE A 19 4.42 -0.13 -9.00
C PHE A 19 4.55 1.22 -9.73
N CYS A 20 3.89 2.27 -9.23
CA CYS A 20 3.98 3.58 -9.86
C CYS A 20 5.36 4.26 -9.74
N SER A 21 6.14 3.89 -8.74
CA SER A 21 7.50 4.43 -8.56
C SER A 21 8.50 3.73 -9.49
N GLU A 22 8.26 2.47 -9.85
CA GLU A 22 9.22 1.64 -10.60
C GLU A 22 8.87 1.42 -12.07
N LYS A 23 7.58 1.37 -12.41
CA LYS A 23 7.11 0.97 -13.74
C LYS A 23 6.47 2.13 -14.49
N ILE A 24 5.33 2.63 -14.00
CA ILE A 24 4.52 3.63 -14.71
C ILE A 24 4.07 4.71 -13.74
N LYS A 25 4.55 5.95 -13.94
CA LYS A 25 4.15 7.09 -13.12
C LYS A 25 2.70 7.51 -13.43
N THR A 26 1.74 6.94 -12.68
CA THR A 26 0.31 7.24 -12.83
C THR A 26 -0.17 8.31 -11.85
N PHE A 27 0.38 8.35 -10.64
CA PHE A 27 -0.03 9.29 -9.60
C PHE A 27 0.84 10.55 -9.59
N SER A 28 0.19 11.70 -9.43
CA SER A 28 0.84 12.95 -9.06
C SER A 28 1.38 12.89 -7.62
N ALA A 29 2.22 13.87 -7.24
CA ALA A 29 2.73 13.96 -5.87
C ALA A 29 1.60 14.09 -4.83
N GLY A 30 0.59 14.91 -5.10
CA GLY A 30 -0.58 15.07 -4.21
C GLY A 30 -1.38 13.78 -4.05
N GLU A 31 -1.59 13.03 -5.12
CA GLU A 31 -2.28 11.74 -5.07
C GLU A 31 -1.49 10.70 -4.25
N ARG A 32 -0.16 10.66 -4.41
CA ARG A 32 0.71 9.78 -3.60
C ARG A 32 0.62 10.12 -2.11
N ILE A 33 0.53 11.40 -1.76
CA ILE A 33 0.32 11.85 -0.38
C ILE A 33 -1.00 11.32 0.15
N CYS A 34 -2.10 11.48 -0.58
CA CYS A 34 -3.41 10.98 -0.15
C CYS A 34 -3.43 9.45 0.04
N ILE A 35 -2.82 8.69 -0.88
CA ILE A 35 -2.69 7.23 -0.77
C ILE A 35 -1.89 6.84 0.48
N ASN A 36 -0.75 7.50 0.72
CA ASN A 36 0.05 7.27 1.91
C ASN A 36 -0.72 7.60 3.20
N GLN A 37 -1.48 8.70 3.23
CA GLN A 37 -2.30 9.07 4.38
C GLN A 37 -3.36 8.02 4.69
N GLU A 38 -4.08 7.53 3.68
CA GLU A 38 -5.03 6.44 3.86
C GLU A 38 -4.31 5.19 4.39
N ARG A 39 -3.16 4.82 3.80
CA ARG A 39 -2.39 3.65 4.23
C ARG A 39 -2.00 3.73 5.71
N PHE A 40 -1.45 4.86 6.15
CA PHE A 40 -1.08 5.06 7.56
C PHE A 40 -2.30 5.11 8.48
N GLN A 41 -3.43 5.65 8.03
CA GLN A 41 -4.66 5.63 8.83
C GLN A 41 -5.13 4.20 9.07
N TRP A 42 -5.05 3.33 8.05
CA TRP A 42 -5.37 1.92 8.21
C TRP A 42 -4.41 1.18 9.15
N MET A 43 -3.11 1.49 9.10
CA MET A 43 -2.15 0.97 10.07
C MET A 43 -2.53 1.39 11.50
N HIS A 44 -2.87 2.67 11.70
CA HIS A 44 -3.29 3.17 13.00
C HIS A 44 -4.57 2.49 13.50
N ILE A 45 -5.55 2.23 12.63
CA ILE A 45 -6.81 1.56 13.00
C ILE A 45 -6.57 0.11 13.46
N LEU A 46 -5.54 -0.58 12.95
CA LEU A 46 -5.19 -1.92 13.42
C LEU A 46 -4.73 -1.92 14.89
N GLU A 47 -4.13 -0.82 15.36
CA GLU A 47 -3.67 -0.64 16.74
C GLU A 47 -4.74 0.05 17.61
N ASN A 48 -5.58 0.89 17.00
CA ASN A 48 -6.61 1.68 17.65
C ASN A 48 -7.94 1.57 16.88
N ALA A 49 -8.75 0.58 17.26
CA ALA A 49 -9.99 0.27 16.57
C ALA A 49 -11.05 1.39 16.60
N GLU A 50 -10.91 2.37 17.49
CA GLU A 50 -11.82 3.53 17.59
C GLU A 50 -11.45 4.67 16.61
N ALA A 51 -10.28 4.60 15.97
CA ALA A 51 -9.86 5.62 15.02
C ALA A 51 -10.74 5.62 13.75
N GLU A 52 -11.01 6.81 13.22
CA GLU A 52 -11.84 6.96 12.02
C GLU A 52 -11.06 6.69 10.74
N PRO A 53 -11.65 6.02 9.73
CA PRO A 53 -10.99 5.83 8.45
C PRO A 53 -10.87 7.14 7.66
N ARG A 54 -9.79 7.25 6.87
CA ARG A 54 -9.57 8.37 5.95
C ARG A 54 -9.39 7.83 4.52
N PRO A 55 -10.48 7.41 3.85
CA PRO A 55 -10.39 6.89 2.49
C PRO A 55 -10.01 8.00 1.51
N VAL A 56 -9.33 7.63 0.42
CA VAL A 56 -9.12 8.53 -0.71
C VAL A 56 -10.43 8.88 -1.44
N SER A 57 -10.37 9.86 -2.33
CA SER A 57 -11.51 10.18 -3.21
C SER A 57 -11.85 9.04 -4.18
N LEU A 58 -13.10 8.99 -4.65
CA LEU A 58 -13.55 7.98 -5.61
C LEU A 58 -12.74 7.98 -6.92
N ASP A 59 -12.29 9.14 -7.37
CA ASP A 59 -11.46 9.25 -8.57
C ASP A 59 -10.08 8.60 -8.36
N LEU A 60 -9.51 8.78 -7.17
CA LEU A 60 -8.24 8.16 -6.82
C LEU A 60 -8.40 6.66 -6.59
N GLU A 61 -9.55 6.22 -6.05
CA GLU A 61 -9.91 4.81 -5.94
C GLU A 61 -9.91 4.10 -7.30
N ARG A 62 -10.50 4.74 -8.33
CA ARG A 62 -10.48 4.18 -9.69
C ARG A 62 -9.05 4.03 -10.21
N LYS A 63 -8.20 5.04 -10.02
CA LYS A 63 -6.78 4.97 -10.42
C LYS A 63 -6.01 3.88 -9.68
N ILE A 64 -6.24 3.72 -8.37
CA ILE A 64 -5.62 2.64 -7.57
C ILE A 64 -6.01 1.28 -8.13
N LYS A 65 -7.29 1.08 -8.48
CA LYS A 65 -7.76 -0.17 -9.09
C LYS A 65 -7.09 -0.44 -10.44
N GLU A 66 -7.00 0.57 -11.29
CA GLU A 66 -6.31 0.47 -12.58
C GLU A 66 -4.83 0.10 -12.41
N VAL A 67 -4.14 0.76 -11.48
CA VAL A 67 -2.73 0.48 -11.17
C VAL A 67 -2.54 -0.93 -10.62
N ASN A 68 -3.41 -1.42 -9.74
CA ASN A 68 -3.34 -2.79 -9.26
C ASN A 68 -3.57 -3.81 -10.38
N ASN A 69 -4.49 -3.55 -11.30
CA ASN A 69 -4.67 -4.40 -12.49
C ASN A 69 -3.43 -4.41 -13.38
N LEU A 70 -2.76 -3.26 -13.53
CA LEU A 70 -1.48 -3.19 -14.23
C LEU A 70 -0.41 -3.99 -13.48
N ALA A 71 -0.29 -3.85 -12.15
CA ALA A 71 0.66 -4.61 -11.36
C ALA A 71 0.52 -6.12 -11.60
N VAL A 72 -0.71 -6.66 -11.58
CA VAL A 72 -0.98 -8.07 -11.92
C VAL A 72 -0.59 -8.39 -13.36
N LYS A 73 -0.96 -7.55 -14.34
CA LYS A 73 -0.62 -7.75 -15.75
C LYS A 73 0.89 -7.81 -16.01
N TYR A 74 1.67 -7.07 -15.23
CA TYR A 74 3.13 -7.02 -15.34
C TYR A 74 3.84 -8.05 -14.44
N ASP A 75 3.10 -8.95 -13.78
CA ASP A 75 3.62 -9.88 -12.76
C ASP A 75 4.49 -9.15 -11.72
N PHE A 76 4.07 -7.93 -11.35
CA PHE A 76 4.81 -7.10 -10.43
C PHE A 76 4.69 -7.65 -9.01
N LYS A 77 5.85 -7.86 -8.38
CA LYS A 77 5.95 -8.27 -6.98
C LYS A 77 6.43 -7.08 -6.16
N PRO A 78 5.62 -6.53 -5.24
CA PRO A 78 6.10 -5.52 -4.32
C PRO A 78 7.27 -6.06 -3.48
N TYR A 79 8.23 -5.20 -3.11
CA TYR A 79 9.44 -5.61 -2.38
C TYR A 79 9.15 -6.29 -1.04
N TYR A 80 8.02 -5.94 -0.43
CA TYR A 80 7.54 -6.55 0.79
C TYR A 80 6.28 -7.34 0.47
N GLU A 81 6.36 -8.68 0.51
CA GLU A 81 5.19 -9.56 0.42
C GLU A 81 4.24 -9.35 1.60
N ASP A 82 4.78 -8.86 2.73
CA ASP A 82 4.04 -8.47 3.92
C ASP A 82 4.35 -6.99 4.26
N PRO A 83 3.38 -6.06 4.08
CA PRO A 83 3.57 -4.64 4.40
C PRO A 83 3.68 -4.36 5.91
N PHE A 84 3.62 -5.41 6.75
CA PHE A 84 3.78 -5.36 8.20
C PHE A 84 5.15 -5.88 8.68
N VAL A 85 6.02 -6.36 7.79
CA VAL A 85 7.40 -6.70 8.15
C VAL A 85 8.20 -5.41 8.31
N ASP A 86 8.75 -5.20 9.50
CA ASP A 86 9.59 -4.06 9.85
C ASP A 86 10.83 -4.02 8.93
N GLU A 87 11.19 -2.85 8.40
CA GLU A 87 12.39 -2.67 7.56
C GLU A 87 13.66 -3.16 8.28
N ASN A 88 13.66 -3.20 9.62
CA ASN A 88 14.76 -3.72 10.43
C ASN A 88 14.88 -5.25 10.45
N GLU A 89 13.80 -6.01 10.23
CA GLU A 89 13.87 -7.48 10.19
C GLU A 89 14.38 -8.01 8.85
N PHE A 90 14.14 -7.29 7.75
CA PHE A 90 14.61 -7.69 6.42
C PHE A 90 16.14 -7.62 6.29
N ASN A 91 16.78 -6.59 6.86
CA ASN A 91 18.23 -6.44 6.83
C ASN A 91 18.98 -7.49 7.68
N LEU A 92 18.36 -8.05 8.71
CA LEU A 92 18.96 -9.11 9.54
C LEU A 92 19.00 -10.49 8.84
N THR A 93 18.22 -10.68 7.79
CA THR A 93 18.19 -11.96 7.04
C THR A 93 19.06 -11.94 5.79
N THR A 94 19.36 -10.77 5.22
CA THR A 94 20.26 -10.62 4.07
C THR A 94 21.73 -10.56 4.44
N GLU A 95 22.10 -10.14 5.67
CA GLU A 95 23.49 -10.16 6.15
C GLU A 95 23.98 -11.54 6.65
N LYS A 96 23.12 -12.57 6.66
CA LYS A 96 23.47 -13.94 7.09
C LYS A 96 23.69 -14.94 5.94
N LYS A 97 23.83 -14.49 4.70
CA LYS A 97 24.17 -15.34 3.54
C LYS A 97 25.51 -15.01 2.94
#